data_AF-A0AAD9LEH8-F1
#
_entry.id   AF-A0AAD9LEH8-F1
#
_cell.length_a   1.000
_cell.length_b   1.000
_cell.length_c   1.000
_cell.angle_alpha   90.00
_cell.angle_beta   90.00
_cell.angle_gamma   90.00
#
_symmetry.space_group_name_H-M   'P 1'
#
loop_
_entity.id
_entity.type
_entity.pdbx_description
1 polymer ?
#
loop_
_entity_poly.entity_id
_entity_poly.type
_entity_poly.pdbx_seq_one_letter_code
_entity_poly.pdbx_strand_id
1 'polypeptide(L)'
;MDELMETTNIGSEGQNPSPVKRLDPSSEVVISVNNTDESYIEDVLAECHKVSVRMVNHAIVVTIVFVVVLLFQAVCIWNSDRLYATYKHDSPVKAGYTGEETQYNMSGLYDNLHVVFSKWYGNEGFSIHYADAFIAALACIVITKVAAFSPAMCSCQMFIRYMVIMSTLYLIRGIFIVATVVPIASCDVLDLSQGYFKQYLHILAGYLSITRTCTDMIISGHAAGTTTLVQMFLVHNRQWQLNTIVVVLASAIYCMLIAARSHYTVDVIFGIFFAIYLYSTNLHIAEHVGRKVLANRDTEKPHVSWIYRTIAGFELVEDRVQLLFKLQQARRMVASKPEGPNVDSVAYYCNIFGIEDEIDAEGICMGFDTWTTASFRLIRRRLRGRKKKRGQL
;
A
#
# COMPACT_ATOMS: atom_id res chain seq x y z
N MET A 1 -50.04 27.85 -5.37
CA MET A 1 -48.98 27.30 -4.48
C MET A 1 -47.69 27.73 -5.11
N ASP A 2 -47.58 29.05 -5.08
CA ASP A 2 -46.58 29.91 -5.67
C ASP A 2 -45.60 30.30 -4.56
N GLU A 3 -44.43 30.81 -4.95
CA GLU A 3 -43.32 31.26 -4.09
C GLU A 3 -42.38 30.17 -3.57
N LEU A 4 -41.28 29.97 -4.30
CA LEU A 4 -39.91 30.16 -3.79
C LEU A 4 -38.91 29.90 -4.93
N MET A 5 -38.82 30.87 -5.85
CA MET A 5 -37.63 31.09 -6.67
C MET A 5 -36.83 32.21 -6.01
N GLU A 6 -35.83 31.83 -5.22
CA GLU A 6 -34.80 32.76 -4.74
C GLU A 6 -33.54 32.56 -5.60
N THR A 7 -33.38 33.48 -6.56
CA THR A 7 -32.25 33.57 -7.47
C THR A 7 -30.98 33.92 -6.71
N THR A 8 -30.07 32.94 -6.55
CA THR A 8 -28.70 33.19 -6.08
C THR A 8 -27.87 33.71 -7.25
N ASN A 9 -27.56 35.00 -7.18
CA ASN A 9 -26.77 35.76 -8.14
C ASN A 9 -25.28 35.40 -7.94
N ILE A 10 -24.75 34.45 -8.72
CA ILE A 10 -23.32 34.11 -8.73
C ILE A 10 -22.61 35.12 -9.63
N GLY A 11 -22.08 36.17 -9.01
CA GLY A 11 -21.19 37.13 -9.64
C GLY A 11 -19.90 36.44 -10.08
N SER A 12 -19.71 36.35 -11.39
CA SER A 12 -18.45 35.98 -12.02
C SER A 12 -17.50 37.18 -12.01
N GLU A 13 -16.70 37.33 -10.94
CA GLU A 13 -15.47 38.11 -11.02
C GLU A 13 -14.29 37.16 -11.26
N GLY A 14 -13.88 37.08 -12.53
CA GLY A 14 -12.65 36.43 -12.93
C GLY A 14 -11.44 37.17 -12.39
N GLN A 15 -10.97 36.78 -11.21
CA GLN A 15 -9.58 37.02 -10.82
C GLN A 15 -8.71 35.96 -11.49
N ASN A 16 -8.09 36.37 -12.61
CA ASN A 16 -6.94 35.64 -13.16
C ASN A 16 -5.93 35.42 -12.02
N PRO A 17 -5.50 34.17 -11.76
CA PRO A 17 -4.43 33.94 -10.79
C PRO A 17 -3.19 34.68 -11.27
N SER A 18 -2.76 35.65 -10.47
CA SER A 18 -1.51 36.39 -10.68
C SER A 18 -0.40 35.39 -11.00
N PRO A 19 0.42 35.64 -12.04
CA PRO A 19 1.51 34.75 -12.40
C PRO A 19 2.40 34.57 -11.18
N VAL A 20 2.58 33.31 -10.75
CA VAL A 20 3.54 32.92 -9.72
C VAL A 20 4.88 33.52 -10.14
N LYS A 21 5.32 34.56 -9.43
CA LYS A 21 6.64 35.16 -9.62
C LYS A 21 7.65 34.01 -9.46
N ARG A 22 8.26 33.58 -10.57
CA ARG A 22 9.47 32.75 -10.52
C ARG A 22 10.47 33.52 -9.66
N LEU A 23 10.80 32.94 -8.51
CA LEU A 23 11.86 33.44 -7.65
C LEU A 23 13.13 33.51 -8.49
N ASP A 24 13.66 34.73 -8.57
CA ASP A 24 14.90 35.04 -9.27
C ASP A 24 16.04 34.28 -8.57
N PRO A 25 16.73 33.34 -9.24
CA PRO A 25 17.80 32.56 -8.63
C PRO A 25 19.05 33.38 -8.29
N SER A 26 19.05 34.69 -8.61
CA SER A 26 20.25 35.54 -8.63
C SER A 26 20.48 36.38 -7.37
N SER A 27 19.63 36.32 -6.34
CA SER A 27 19.93 36.93 -5.03
C SER A 27 20.88 36.03 -4.22
N GLU A 28 22.08 35.85 -4.76
CA GLU A 28 23.13 34.98 -4.23
C GLU A 28 23.91 35.75 -3.16
N VAL A 29 23.62 35.46 -1.89
CA VAL A 29 24.45 35.89 -0.76
C VAL A 29 25.78 35.15 -0.89
N VAL A 30 26.83 35.85 -1.33
CA VAL A 30 28.20 35.34 -1.39
C VAL A 30 28.76 35.26 0.04
N ILE A 31 28.40 34.20 0.77
CA ILE A 31 29.05 33.80 2.02
C ILE A 31 30.42 33.22 1.63
N SER A 32 31.53 33.60 2.25
CA SER A 32 32.85 33.03 1.91
C SER A 32 32.90 31.53 2.24
N VAL A 33 33.02 30.70 1.20
CA VAL A 33 32.49 29.32 1.13
C VAL A 33 33.48 28.20 1.49
N ASN A 34 34.77 28.44 1.71
CA ASN A 34 35.75 27.34 1.56
C ASN A 34 35.83 26.30 2.69
N ASN A 35 35.54 26.63 3.95
CA ASN A 35 35.55 25.64 5.06
C ASN A 35 34.15 25.24 5.54
N THR A 36 33.13 26.06 5.24
CA THR A 36 31.73 25.77 5.57
C THR A 36 31.12 24.68 4.68
N ASP A 37 31.69 24.45 3.50
CA ASP A 37 31.22 23.45 2.53
C ASP A 37 31.35 22.01 3.02
N GLU A 38 32.52 21.65 3.57
CA GLU A 38 32.80 20.26 3.92
C GLU A 38 31.97 19.82 5.13
N SER A 39 31.88 20.67 6.16
CA SER A 39 31.03 20.43 7.33
C SER A 39 29.56 20.28 6.92
N TYR A 40 29.07 21.11 5.99
CA TYR A 40 27.69 20.99 5.50
C TYR A 40 27.45 19.66 4.78
N ILE A 41 28.38 19.22 3.91
CA ILE A 41 28.27 17.94 3.21
C ILE A 41 28.25 16.78 4.22
N GLU A 42 29.12 16.80 5.23
CA GLU A 42 29.14 15.77 6.28
C GLU A 42 27.82 15.71 7.06
N ASP A 43 27.25 16.86 7.42
CA ASP A 43 25.95 16.95 8.09
C ASP A 43 24.83 16.36 7.23
N VAL A 44 24.79 16.70 5.95
CA VAL A 44 23.80 16.16 5.00
C VAL A 44 23.95 14.65 4.84
N LEU A 45 25.19 14.13 4.77
CA LEU A 45 25.45 12.69 4.69
C LEU A 45 25.02 11.96 5.97
N ALA A 46 25.27 12.55 7.14
CA ALA A 46 24.82 12.01 8.42
C ALA A 46 23.28 11.98 8.50
N GLU A 47 22.62 13.04 8.04
CA GLU A 47 21.16 13.11 7.96
C GLU A 47 20.59 12.08 6.98
N CYS A 48 21.22 11.90 5.81
CA CYS A 48 20.86 10.86 4.84
C CYS A 48 20.92 9.46 5.46
N HIS A 49 22.00 9.17 6.19
CA HIS A 49 22.14 7.90 6.90
C HIS A 49 21.03 7.71 7.92
N LYS A 50 20.78 8.72 8.76
CA LYS A 50 19.75 8.71 9.80
C LYS A 50 18.34 8.50 9.22
N VAL A 51 17.99 9.17 8.13
CA VAL A 51 16.69 8.99 7.45
C VAL A 51 16.57 7.60 6.86
N SER A 52 17.63 7.10 6.21
CA SER A 52 17.64 5.75 5.62
C SER A 52 17.43 4.65 6.69
N VAL A 53 18.13 4.74 7.82
CA VAL A 53 17.96 3.81 8.95
C VAL A 53 16.56 3.91 9.55
N ARG A 54 16.03 5.12 9.73
CA ARG A 54 14.65 5.32 10.21
C ARG A 54 13.61 4.71 9.27
N MET A 55 13.80 4.83 7.95
CA MET A 55 12.91 4.24 6.95
C MET A 55 12.87 2.71 7.06
N VAL A 56 14.03 2.06 7.20
CA VAL A 56 14.12 0.60 7.40
C VAL A 56 13.45 0.19 8.72
N ASN A 57 13.66 0.95 9.80
CA ASN A 57 13.00 0.67 11.08
C ASN A 57 11.48 0.81 10.96
N HIS A 58 10.98 1.83 10.27
CA HIS A 58 9.56 1.99 10.00
C HIS A 58 9.00 0.82 9.20
N ALA A 59 9.71 0.36 8.15
CA ALA A 59 9.33 -0.83 7.38
C ALA A 59 9.21 -2.09 8.27
N ILE A 60 10.13 -2.28 9.22
CA ILE A 60 10.07 -3.39 10.18
C ILE A 60 8.86 -3.22 11.11
N VAL A 61 8.65 -2.04 11.68
CA VAL A 61 7.54 -1.76 12.61
C VAL A 61 6.19 -1.99 11.92
N VAL A 62 5.96 -1.43 10.73
CA VAL A 62 4.69 -1.63 10.01
C VAL A 62 4.48 -3.09 9.60
N THR A 63 5.57 -3.84 9.37
CA THR A 63 5.48 -5.30 9.14
C THR A 63 5.03 -6.04 10.39
N ILE A 64 5.57 -5.69 11.56
CA ILE A 64 5.13 -6.27 12.84
C ILE A 64 3.67 -5.94 13.09
N VAL A 65 3.25 -4.69 12.89
CA VAL A 65 1.85 -4.26 13.03
C VAL A 65 0.94 -5.06 12.11
N PHE A 66 1.32 -5.22 10.85
CA PHE A 66 0.58 -6.03 9.89
C PHE A 66 0.41 -7.48 10.34
N VAL A 67 1.48 -8.12 10.84
CA VAL A 67 1.42 -9.49 11.37
C VAL A 67 0.47 -9.57 12.57
N VAL A 68 0.52 -8.60 13.50
CA VAL A 68 -0.42 -8.53 14.64
C VAL A 68 -1.87 -8.40 14.16
N VAL A 69 -2.13 -7.58 13.14
CA VAL A 69 -3.46 -7.46 12.53
C VAL A 69 -3.93 -8.77 11.90
N LEU A 70 -3.07 -9.48 11.18
CA LEU A 70 -3.42 -10.79 10.61
C LEU A 70 -3.75 -11.83 11.70
N LEU A 71 -3.00 -11.83 12.80
CA LEU A 71 -3.29 -12.70 13.96
C LEU A 71 -4.63 -12.33 14.61
N PHE A 72 -4.90 -11.03 14.78
CA PHE A 72 -6.21 -10.57 15.26
C PHE A 72 -7.35 -11.03 14.35
N GLN A 73 -7.20 -10.86 13.03
CA GLN A 73 -8.20 -11.32 12.08
C GLN A 73 -8.32 -12.85 12.07
N ALA A 74 -7.23 -13.61 12.27
CA ALA A 74 -7.28 -15.07 12.41
C ALA A 74 -8.17 -15.48 13.60
N VAL A 75 -8.07 -14.78 14.73
CA VAL A 75 -8.93 -15.00 15.89
C VAL A 75 -10.39 -14.66 15.57
N CYS A 76 -10.64 -13.59 14.81
CA CYS A 76 -11.98 -13.22 14.35
C CYS A 76 -12.60 -14.32 13.49
N ILE A 77 -11.84 -14.84 12.51
CA ILE A 77 -12.28 -15.92 11.62
C ILE A 77 -12.55 -17.19 12.43
N TRP A 78 -11.63 -17.58 13.32
CA TRP A 78 -11.81 -18.76 14.18
C TRP A 78 -13.11 -18.68 15.00
N ASN A 79 -13.39 -17.51 15.59
CA ASN A 79 -14.62 -17.31 16.36
C ASN A 79 -15.88 -17.39 15.48
N SER A 80 -15.85 -16.78 14.29
CA SER A 80 -16.95 -16.84 13.32
C SER A 80 -17.19 -18.27 12.80
N ASP A 81 -16.14 -19.01 12.45
CA ASP A 81 -16.25 -20.39 11.96
C ASP A 81 -16.77 -21.34 13.02
N ARG A 82 -16.33 -21.17 14.27
CA ARG A 82 -16.86 -21.92 15.41
C ARG A 82 -18.36 -21.67 15.60
N LEU A 83 -18.78 -20.41 15.54
CA LEU A 83 -20.18 -20.02 15.65
C LEU A 83 -21.01 -20.65 14.52
N TYR A 84 -20.50 -20.59 13.28
CA TYR A 84 -21.13 -21.21 12.12
C TYR A 84 -21.27 -22.74 12.29
N ALA A 85 -20.22 -23.42 12.73
CA ALA A 85 -20.22 -24.86 12.95
C ALA A 85 -21.25 -25.28 14.01
N THR A 86 -21.37 -24.53 15.11
CA THR A 86 -22.38 -24.78 16.16
C THR A 86 -23.80 -24.71 15.59
N TYR A 87 -24.13 -23.68 14.82
CA TYR A 87 -25.49 -23.52 14.30
C TYR A 87 -25.83 -24.40 13.09
N LYS A 88 -24.82 -24.96 12.40
CA LYS A 88 -25.03 -25.85 11.25
C LYS A 88 -25.27 -27.31 11.65
N HIS A 89 -24.61 -27.78 12.72
CA HIS A 89 -24.66 -29.18 13.14
C HIS A 89 -25.66 -29.48 14.25
N ASP A 90 -26.05 -28.50 15.07
CA ASP A 90 -26.99 -28.73 16.16
C ASP A 90 -28.45 -28.55 15.72
N SER A 91 -29.25 -29.59 16.01
CA SER A 91 -30.70 -29.55 16.19
C SER A 91 -31.16 -28.28 16.92
N PRO A 92 -32.40 -27.79 16.71
CA PRO A 92 -32.88 -26.48 17.14
C PRO A 92 -32.35 -26.04 18.51
N VAL A 93 -31.51 -24.99 18.50
CA VAL A 93 -30.99 -24.39 19.73
C VAL A 93 -32.13 -23.67 20.42
N LYS A 94 -32.47 -24.10 21.65
CA LYS A 94 -33.43 -23.37 22.50
C LYS A 94 -32.81 -22.02 22.86
N ALA A 95 -33.33 -20.93 22.27
CA ALA A 95 -32.94 -19.59 22.67
C ALA A 95 -33.31 -19.40 24.15
N GLY A 96 -32.31 -19.09 24.99
CA GLY A 96 -32.46 -19.01 26.45
C GLY A 96 -33.41 -17.92 26.97
N TYR A 97 -34.08 -17.18 26.09
CA TYR A 97 -34.92 -16.04 26.45
C TYR A 97 -36.43 -16.26 26.25
N THR A 98 -36.87 -17.21 25.43
CA THR A 98 -38.31 -17.40 25.16
C THR A 98 -38.76 -18.85 25.10
N GLY A 99 -37.85 -19.83 25.14
CA GLY A 99 -38.22 -21.24 24.97
C GLY A 99 -38.71 -21.58 23.55
N GLU A 100 -38.67 -20.63 22.62
CA GLU A 100 -38.93 -20.85 21.20
C GLU A 100 -37.68 -21.38 20.50
N GLU A 101 -37.87 -22.40 19.66
CA GLU A 101 -36.83 -22.93 18.79
C GLU A 101 -36.60 -21.96 17.63
N THR A 102 -35.56 -21.13 17.71
CA THR A 102 -35.14 -20.28 16.60
C THR A 102 -34.25 -21.10 15.65
N GLN A 103 -34.76 -21.41 14.47
CA GLN A 103 -33.94 -21.96 13.38
C GLN A 103 -33.22 -20.82 12.65
N TYR A 104 -31.89 -20.84 12.68
CA TYR A 104 -31.08 -19.91 11.90
C TYR A 104 -30.83 -20.50 10.51
N ASN A 105 -31.24 -19.79 9.45
CA ASN A 105 -30.95 -20.20 8.09
C ASN A 105 -29.49 -19.89 7.73
N MET A 106 -28.64 -20.92 7.80
CA MET A 106 -27.20 -20.84 7.48
C MET A 106 -26.90 -21.22 6.01
N SER A 107 -27.90 -21.14 5.13
CA SER A 107 -27.70 -21.34 3.68
C SER A 107 -27.00 -20.14 3.05
N GLY A 108 -26.18 -20.40 2.03
CA GLY A 108 -25.45 -19.38 1.31
C GLY A 108 -26.37 -18.35 0.65
N LEU A 109 -25.88 -17.11 0.55
CA LEU A 109 -26.57 -16.04 -0.16
C LEU A 109 -26.74 -16.38 -1.65
N TYR A 110 -27.84 -15.92 -2.24
CA TYR A 110 -28.09 -16.06 -3.67
C TYR A 110 -27.32 -15.01 -4.46
N ASP A 111 -26.45 -15.46 -5.37
CA ASP A 111 -25.70 -14.59 -6.29
C ASP A 111 -26.07 -14.94 -7.74
N ASN A 112 -26.58 -13.94 -8.46
CA ASN A 112 -27.00 -14.08 -9.85
C ASN A 112 -25.86 -14.56 -10.77
N LEU A 113 -24.63 -14.08 -10.56
CA LEU A 113 -23.49 -14.50 -11.36
C LEU A 113 -23.11 -15.95 -11.04
N HIS A 114 -23.17 -16.36 -9.78
CA HIS A 114 -22.94 -17.77 -9.42
C HIS A 114 -23.96 -18.68 -10.09
N VAL A 115 -25.22 -18.24 -10.22
CA VAL A 115 -26.30 -19.00 -10.89
C VAL A 115 -26.09 -19.07 -12.39
N VAL A 116 -25.64 -17.98 -13.03
CA VAL A 116 -25.28 -17.99 -14.46
C VAL A 116 -24.12 -18.96 -14.68
N PHE A 117 -23.10 -18.89 -13.85
CA PHE A 117 -21.93 -19.76 -13.92
C PHE A 117 -22.26 -21.23 -13.63
N SER A 118 -23.18 -21.51 -12.70
CA SER A 118 -23.65 -22.88 -12.43
C SER A 118 -24.44 -23.50 -13.57
N LYS A 119 -25.16 -22.68 -14.32
CA LYS A 119 -25.78 -23.14 -15.57
C LYS A 119 -24.75 -23.42 -16.67
N TRP A 120 -23.63 -22.69 -16.69
CA TRP A 120 -22.65 -22.82 -17.78
C TRP A 120 -21.76 -24.05 -17.65
N TYR A 121 -21.16 -24.29 -16.49
CA TYR A 121 -20.20 -25.40 -16.29
C TYR A 121 -20.65 -26.40 -15.22
N GLY A 122 -21.89 -26.29 -14.71
CA GLY A 122 -22.45 -27.24 -13.75
C GLY A 122 -21.85 -27.14 -12.35
N ASN A 123 -21.65 -28.30 -11.72
CA ASN A 123 -21.10 -28.42 -10.37
C ASN A 123 -19.56 -28.53 -10.33
N GLU A 124 -18.91 -28.80 -11.46
CA GLU A 124 -17.45 -28.80 -11.59
C GLU A 124 -16.98 -27.35 -11.69
N GLY A 125 -16.87 -26.68 -10.54
CA GLY A 125 -16.43 -25.29 -10.45
C GLY A 125 -14.97 -25.09 -10.86
N PHE A 126 -14.65 -23.87 -11.30
CA PHE A 126 -13.27 -23.44 -11.46
C PHE A 126 -12.54 -23.49 -10.12
N SER A 127 -11.28 -23.96 -10.15
CA SER A 127 -10.44 -23.95 -8.96
C SER A 127 -9.98 -22.53 -8.63
N ILE A 128 -10.09 -22.13 -7.37
CA ILE A 128 -9.58 -20.84 -6.87
C ILE A 128 -8.06 -20.70 -7.09
N HIS A 129 -7.33 -21.81 -7.18
CA HIS A 129 -5.88 -21.80 -7.39
C HIS A 129 -5.44 -21.12 -8.69
N TYR A 130 -6.31 -21.04 -9.71
CA TYR A 130 -6.02 -20.25 -10.90
C TYR A 130 -5.99 -18.74 -10.61
N ALA A 131 -6.92 -18.25 -9.77
CA ALA A 131 -6.89 -16.87 -9.31
C ALA A 131 -5.63 -16.61 -8.47
N ASP A 132 -5.28 -17.53 -7.56
CA ASP A 132 -4.08 -17.41 -6.73
C ASP A 132 -2.79 -17.35 -7.56
N ALA A 133 -2.70 -18.19 -8.61
CA ALA A 133 -1.57 -18.16 -9.54
C ALA A 133 -1.47 -16.83 -10.29
N PHE A 134 -2.59 -16.25 -10.72
CA PHE A 134 -2.60 -14.94 -11.38
C PHE A 134 -2.25 -13.80 -10.42
N ILE A 135 -2.72 -13.86 -9.16
CA ILE A 135 -2.33 -12.92 -8.11
C ILE A 135 -0.82 -13.01 -7.85
N ALA A 136 -0.26 -14.22 -7.75
CA ALA A 136 1.18 -14.42 -7.59
C ALA A 136 1.97 -13.86 -8.79
N ALA A 137 1.49 -14.07 -10.02
CA ALA A 137 2.10 -13.50 -11.22
C ALA A 137 2.08 -11.97 -11.20
N LEU A 138 0.94 -11.37 -10.83
CA LEU A 138 0.82 -9.92 -10.66
C LEU A 138 1.78 -9.41 -9.58
N ALA A 139 1.82 -10.06 -8.42
CA ALA A 139 2.72 -9.71 -7.33
C ALA A 139 4.19 -9.76 -7.77
N CYS A 140 4.61 -10.78 -8.53
CA CYS A 140 5.96 -10.86 -9.10
C CYS A 140 6.29 -9.68 -10.02
N ILE A 141 5.35 -9.26 -10.88
CA ILE A 141 5.51 -8.09 -11.76
C ILE A 141 5.71 -6.82 -10.91
N VAL A 142 4.85 -6.59 -9.93
CA VAL A 142 4.91 -5.42 -9.05
C VAL A 142 6.19 -5.42 -8.21
N ILE A 143 6.54 -6.54 -7.57
CA ILE A 143 7.76 -6.67 -6.75
C ILE A 143 9.00 -6.45 -7.62
N THR A 144 9.03 -6.98 -8.85
CA THR A 144 10.17 -6.78 -9.75
C THR A 144 10.32 -5.30 -10.11
N LYS A 145 9.23 -4.61 -10.46
CA LYS A 145 9.24 -3.14 -10.68
C LYS A 145 9.79 -2.40 -9.46
N VAL A 146 9.26 -2.69 -8.28
CA VAL A 146 9.60 -1.98 -7.04
C VAL A 146 11.02 -2.29 -6.59
N ALA A 147 11.45 -3.54 -6.59
CA ALA A 147 12.75 -3.95 -6.08
C ALA A 147 13.90 -3.70 -7.06
N ALA A 148 13.68 -3.97 -8.35
CA ALA A 148 14.75 -3.89 -9.36
C ALA A 148 14.79 -2.56 -10.11
N PHE A 149 13.63 -1.90 -10.29
CA PHE A 149 13.50 -0.75 -11.19
C PHE A 149 13.06 0.55 -10.50
N SER A 150 13.20 0.63 -9.18
CA SER A 150 12.94 1.84 -8.38
C SER A 150 14.15 2.17 -7.49
N PRO A 151 14.40 3.45 -7.15
CA PRO A 151 15.41 3.79 -6.16
C PRO A 151 15.06 3.18 -4.80
N ALA A 152 16.06 2.73 -4.04
CA ALA A 152 15.85 1.97 -2.81
C ALA A 152 14.95 2.68 -1.79
N MET A 153 15.03 4.01 -1.67
CA MET A 153 14.15 4.79 -0.78
C MET A 153 12.70 4.79 -1.25
N CYS A 154 12.46 4.93 -2.55
CA CYS A 154 11.12 4.83 -3.13
C CYS A 154 10.57 3.41 -2.98
N SER A 155 11.39 2.38 -3.17
CA SER A 155 10.99 0.98 -2.94
C SER A 155 10.53 0.75 -1.50
N CYS A 156 11.31 1.27 -0.53
CA CYS A 156 10.99 1.16 0.89
C CYS A 156 9.71 1.94 1.23
N GLN A 157 9.53 3.15 0.66
CA GLN A 157 8.30 3.93 0.80
C GLN A 157 7.08 3.15 0.30
N MET A 158 7.13 2.65 -0.93
CA MET A 158 6.00 1.95 -1.52
C MET A 158 5.66 0.70 -0.71
N PHE A 159 6.66 0.00 -0.17
CA PHE A 159 6.46 -1.12 0.76
C PHE A 159 5.77 -0.68 2.05
N ILE A 160 6.25 0.38 2.73
CA ILE A 160 5.62 0.90 3.95
C ILE A 160 4.16 1.26 3.67
N ARG A 161 3.90 1.98 2.58
CA ARG A 161 2.55 2.37 2.16
C ARG A 161 1.64 1.15 1.96
N TYR A 162 2.12 0.15 1.23
CA TYR A 162 1.40 -1.11 1.03
C TYR A 162 1.06 -1.77 2.37
N MET A 163 2.02 -1.88 3.28
CA MET A 163 1.80 -2.51 4.59
C MET A 163 0.80 -1.72 5.46
N VAL A 164 0.84 -0.40 5.45
CA VAL A 164 -0.14 0.45 6.17
C VAL A 164 -1.56 0.27 5.62
N ILE A 165 -1.71 0.29 4.29
CA ILE A 165 -3.01 0.11 3.63
C ILE A 165 -3.56 -1.29 3.91
N MET A 166 -2.75 -2.33 3.72
CA MET A 166 -3.18 -3.71 3.96
C MET A 166 -3.50 -3.98 5.43
N SER A 167 -2.74 -3.39 6.37
CA SER A 167 -3.05 -3.46 7.81
C SER A 167 -4.40 -2.84 8.12
N THR A 168 -4.67 -1.65 7.58
CA THR A 168 -5.97 -0.98 7.78
C THR A 168 -7.11 -1.81 7.21
N LEU A 169 -6.90 -2.37 6.01
CA LEU A 169 -7.89 -3.19 5.33
C LEU A 169 -8.25 -4.45 6.10
N TYR A 170 -7.25 -5.22 6.55
CA TYR A 170 -7.49 -6.46 7.28
C TYR A 170 -8.01 -6.23 8.71
N LEU A 171 -7.65 -5.12 9.35
CA LEU A 171 -8.25 -4.72 10.62
C LEU A 171 -9.76 -4.51 10.46
N ILE A 172 -10.16 -3.71 9.46
CA ILE A 172 -11.57 -3.42 9.19
C ILE A 172 -12.31 -4.69 8.77
N ARG A 173 -11.72 -5.51 7.90
CA ARG A 173 -12.27 -6.82 7.53
C ARG A 173 -12.48 -7.72 8.75
N GLY A 174 -11.53 -7.76 9.68
CA GLY A 174 -11.67 -8.51 10.95
C GLY A 174 -12.88 -8.06 11.77
N ILE A 175 -13.14 -6.75 11.82
CA ILE A 175 -14.32 -6.20 12.49
C ILE A 175 -15.62 -6.68 11.81
N PHE A 176 -15.70 -6.67 10.48
CA PHE A 176 -16.87 -7.20 9.75
C PHE A 176 -17.11 -8.69 10.00
N ILE A 177 -16.05 -9.49 10.05
CA ILE A 177 -16.12 -10.93 10.35
C ILE A 177 -16.64 -11.20 11.77
N VAL A 178 -16.34 -10.33 12.74
CA VAL A 178 -16.90 -10.44 14.10
C VAL A 178 -18.36 -9.97 14.13
N ALA A 179 -18.67 -8.90 13.40
CA ALA A 179 -19.98 -8.27 13.42
C ALA A 179 -21.05 -9.05 12.64
N THR A 180 -20.64 -9.85 11.66
CA THR A 180 -21.56 -10.54 10.75
C THR A 180 -21.12 -11.96 10.45
N VAL A 181 -22.09 -12.82 10.14
CA VAL A 181 -21.84 -14.19 9.68
C VAL A 181 -22.59 -14.36 8.36
N VAL A 182 -21.86 -14.30 7.25
CA VAL A 182 -22.40 -14.56 5.92
C VAL A 182 -21.85 -15.91 5.45
N PRO A 183 -22.69 -16.95 5.38
CA PRO A 183 -22.23 -18.28 5.03
C PRO A 183 -21.90 -18.37 3.55
N ILE A 184 -20.79 -19.02 3.21
CA ILE A 184 -20.41 -19.30 1.83
C ILE A 184 -20.99 -20.65 1.37
N ALA A 185 -21.28 -20.76 0.06
CA ALA A 185 -21.90 -21.94 -0.52
C ALA A 185 -21.06 -23.22 -0.40
N SER A 186 -19.72 -23.13 -0.38
CA SER A 186 -18.83 -24.29 -0.29
C SER A 186 -17.63 -23.99 0.61
N CYS A 187 -17.62 -24.56 1.82
CA CYS A 187 -16.53 -24.42 2.79
C CYS A 187 -16.32 -25.71 3.59
N ASP A 188 -15.15 -25.80 4.21
CA ASP A 188 -14.79 -26.90 5.11
C ASP A 188 -15.24 -26.53 6.52
N VAL A 189 -16.29 -27.20 7.02
CA VAL A 189 -16.83 -26.91 8.35
C VAL A 189 -15.81 -27.30 9.41
N LEU A 190 -15.57 -26.39 10.36
CA LEU A 190 -14.64 -26.61 11.44
C LEU A 190 -15.09 -27.78 12.34
N ASP A 191 -14.21 -28.75 12.51
CA ASP A 191 -14.43 -29.89 13.41
C ASP A 191 -14.23 -29.46 14.88
N LEU A 192 -15.35 -29.25 15.58
CA LEU A 192 -15.39 -28.81 16.98
C LEU A 192 -14.80 -29.84 17.96
N SER A 193 -14.64 -31.10 17.55
CA SER A 193 -14.04 -32.15 18.40
C SER A 193 -12.52 -32.01 18.51
N GLN A 194 -11.89 -31.27 17.61
CA GLN A 194 -10.44 -31.07 17.61
C GLN A 194 -10.01 -30.04 18.64
N GLY A 195 -8.79 -30.19 19.19
CA GLY A 195 -8.23 -29.21 20.11
C GLY A 195 -8.04 -27.83 19.49
N TYR A 196 -8.13 -26.78 20.32
CA TYR A 196 -8.03 -25.36 19.94
C TYR A 196 -6.87 -25.04 18.98
N PHE A 197 -5.70 -25.63 19.21
CA PHE A 197 -4.52 -25.39 18.37
C PHE A 197 -4.70 -25.91 16.93
N LYS A 198 -5.33 -27.08 16.74
CA LYS A 198 -5.60 -27.61 15.39
C LYS A 198 -6.63 -26.76 14.64
N GLN A 199 -7.67 -26.32 15.36
CA GLN A 199 -8.65 -25.39 14.80
C GLN A 199 -8.00 -24.09 14.35
N TYR A 200 -7.12 -23.51 15.18
CA TYR A 200 -6.38 -22.31 14.82
C TYR A 200 -5.44 -22.51 13.62
N LEU A 201 -4.73 -23.65 13.55
CA LEU A 201 -3.91 -24.00 12.39
C LEU A 201 -4.73 -24.16 11.12
N HIS A 202 -5.97 -24.66 11.20
CA HIS A 202 -6.88 -24.72 10.07
C HIS A 202 -7.20 -23.33 9.52
N ILE A 203 -7.40 -22.33 10.40
CA ILE A 203 -7.61 -20.93 9.98
C ILE A 203 -6.33 -20.35 9.36
N LEU A 204 -5.16 -20.64 9.93
CA LEU A 204 -3.89 -20.17 9.37
C LEU A 204 -3.61 -20.78 7.98
N ALA A 205 -3.98 -22.05 7.77
CA ALA A 205 -3.95 -22.71 6.47
C ALA A 205 -4.93 -22.05 5.48
N GLY A 206 -6.04 -21.49 5.96
CA GLY A 206 -7.00 -20.72 5.17
C GLY A 206 -6.39 -19.45 4.57
N TYR A 207 -5.54 -18.73 5.32
CA TYR A 207 -4.78 -17.59 4.76
C TYR A 207 -3.84 -17.98 3.63
N LEU A 208 -3.35 -19.22 3.63
CA LEU A 208 -2.49 -19.77 2.60
C LEU A 208 -3.29 -20.40 1.44
N SER A 209 -4.62 -20.26 1.43
CA SER A 209 -5.52 -20.86 0.43
C SER A 209 -5.45 -22.40 0.38
N ILE A 210 -5.04 -23.03 1.49
CA ILE A 210 -4.97 -24.50 1.62
C ILE A 210 -6.33 -25.07 2.03
N THR A 211 -7.05 -24.37 2.90
CA THR A 211 -8.37 -24.75 3.43
C THR A 211 -9.40 -23.67 3.16
N ARG A 212 -10.68 -24.03 3.04
CA ARG A 212 -11.76 -23.07 2.79
C ARG A 212 -12.51 -22.77 4.08
N THR A 213 -12.34 -21.58 4.62
CA THR A 213 -13.07 -21.10 5.81
C THR A 213 -14.54 -20.81 5.50
N CYS A 214 -15.43 -20.97 6.47
CA CYS A 214 -16.88 -20.77 6.34
C CYS A 214 -17.37 -19.38 6.75
N THR A 215 -16.45 -18.44 7.02
CA THR A 215 -16.77 -17.12 7.59
C THR A 215 -17.29 -16.12 6.58
N ASP A 216 -17.75 -14.99 7.13
CA ASP A 216 -18.06 -13.79 6.38
C ASP A 216 -16.90 -13.35 5.45
N MET A 217 -17.28 -12.94 4.25
CA MET A 217 -16.41 -12.51 3.16
C MET A 217 -16.78 -11.13 2.60
N ILE A 218 -17.65 -10.33 3.26
CA ILE A 218 -18.11 -9.00 2.82
C ILE A 218 -16.99 -8.14 2.19
N ILE A 219 -15.77 -8.20 2.75
CA ILE A 219 -14.58 -7.64 2.11
C ILE A 219 -13.69 -8.78 1.59
N SER A 220 -13.67 -9.00 0.27
CA SER A 220 -12.77 -9.99 -0.34
C SER A 220 -11.30 -9.55 -0.21
N GLY A 221 -10.50 -10.29 0.56
CA GLY A 221 -9.07 -10.05 0.72
C GLY A 221 -8.27 -10.19 -0.58
N HIS A 222 -8.62 -11.16 -1.43
CA HIS A 222 -8.00 -11.36 -2.75
C HIS A 222 -8.26 -10.16 -3.67
N ALA A 223 -9.52 -9.73 -3.77
CA ALA A 223 -9.88 -8.60 -4.62
C ALA A 223 -9.21 -7.30 -4.14
N ALA A 224 -9.23 -7.07 -2.82
CA ALA A 224 -8.67 -5.87 -2.23
C ALA A 224 -7.13 -5.81 -2.29
N GLY A 225 -6.46 -6.94 -2.03
CA GLY A 225 -5.00 -7.06 -2.17
C GLY A 225 -4.55 -6.89 -3.64
N THR A 226 -5.25 -7.54 -4.58
CA THR A 226 -5.03 -7.36 -6.02
C THR A 226 -5.19 -5.90 -6.42
N THR A 227 -6.28 -5.26 -5.99
CA THR A 227 -6.53 -3.83 -6.28
C THR A 227 -5.43 -2.94 -5.71
N THR A 228 -4.96 -3.21 -4.49
CA THR A 228 -3.87 -2.46 -3.87
C THR A 228 -2.56 -2.61 -4.65
N LEU A 229 -2.23 -3.83 -5.10
CA LEU A 229 -1.06 -4.08 -5.98
C LEU A 229 -1.19 -3.37 -7.33
N VAL A 230 -2.39 -3.40 -7.94
CA VAL A 230 -2.68 -2.69 -9.18
C VAL A 230 -2.49 -1.18 -8.99
N GLN A 231 -3.06 -0.57 -7.95
CA GLN A 231 -2.90 0.85 -7.66
C GLN A 231 -1.43 1.23 -7.44
N MET A 232 -0.70 0.40 -6.68
CA MET A 232 0.74 0.54 -6.48
C MET A 232 1.50 0.51 -7.81
N PHE A 233 1.11 -0.34 -8.76
CA PHE A 233 1.71 -0.38 -10.09
C PHE A 233 1.32 0.83 -10.95
N LEU A 234 0.03 1.10 -11.10
CA LEU A 234 -0.52 2.09 -12.02
C LEU A 234 -0.07 3.52 -11.69
N VAL A 235 -0.15 3.91 -10.42
CA VAL A 235 0.26 5.25 -9.96
C VAL A 235 1.76 5.48 -10.19
N HIS A 236 2.54 4.40 -10.17
CA HIS A 236 4.00 4.44 -10.25
C HIS A 236 4.50 3.96 -11.61
N ASN A 237 3.66 3.88 -12.65
CA ASN A 237 4.08 3.39 -13.95
C ASN A 237 3.52 4.26 -15.08
N ARG A 238 4.42 4.98 -15.78
CA ARG A 238 4.05 5.82 -16.92
C ARG A 238 3.71 5.05 -18.20
N GLN A 239 4.12 3.78 -18.33
CA GLN A 239 3.93 2.99 -19.55
C GLN A 239 2.50 2.43 -19.64
N TRP A 240 1.66 3.06 -20.47
CA TRP A 240 0.24 2.70 -20.61
C TRP A 240 0.00 1.25 -21.06
N GLN A 241 0.90 0.66 -21.85
CA GLN A 241 0.77 -0.72 -22.31
C GLN A 241 0.86 -1.71 -21.13
N LEU A 242 1.85 -1.53 -20.26
CA LEU A 242 2.00 -2.36 -19.06
C LEU A 242 0.84 -2.14 -18.08
N ASN A 243 0.37 -0.89 -17.95
CA ASN A 243 -0.82 -0.59 -17.16
C ASN A 243 -2.05 -1.34 -17.67
N THR A 244 -2.23 -1.38 -18.99
CA THR A 244 -3.32 -2.13 -19.63
C THR A 244 -3.23 -3.62 -19.33
N ILE A 245 -2.04 -4.22 -19.46
CA ILE A 245 -1.80 -5.63 -19.15
C ILE A 245 -2.14 -5.94 -17.69
N VAL A 246 -1.71 -5.09 -16.75
CA VAL A 246 -2.00 -5.26 -15.32
C VAL A 246 -3.50 -5.15 -15.02
N VAL A 247 -4.22 -4.21 -15.65
CA VAL A 247 -5.68 -4.07 -15.49
C VAL A 247 -6.43 -5.26 -16.07
N VAL A 248 -6.01 -5.78 -17.23
CA VAL A 248 -6.60 -6.99 -17.83
C VAL A 248 -6.36 -8.20 -16.92
N LEU A 249 -5.14 -8.37 -16.40
CA LEU A 249 -4.81 -9.45 -15.46
C LEU A 249 -5.65 -9.37 -14.18
N ALA A 250 -5.80 -8.17 -13.60
CA ALA A 250 -6.65 -7.95 -12.43
C ALA A 250 -8.13 -8.25 -12.71
N SER A 251 -8.63 -7.84 -13.88
CA SER A 251 -10.00 -8.14 -14.31
C SER A 251 -10.22 -9.66 -14.43
N ALA A 252 -9.25 -10.39 -14.98
CA ALA A 252 -9.29 -11.85 -15.05
C ALA A 252 -9.29 -12.49 -13.64
N ILE A 253 -8.50 -11.97 -12.70
CA ILE A 253 -8.51 -12.41 -11.29
C ILE A 253 -9.92 -12.23 -10.69
N TYR A 254 -10.55 -11.06 -10.84
CA TYR A 254 -11.89 -10.80 -10.28
C TYR A 254 -12.94 -11.73 -10.89
N CYS A 255 -12.91 -11.92 -12.21
CA CYS A 255 -13.78 -12.88 -12.88
C CYS A 255 -13.59 -14.31 -12.36
N MET A 256 -12.34 -14.74 -12.14
CA MET A 256 -12.04 -16.08 -11.60
C MET A 256 -12.50 -16.25 -10.16
N LEU A 257 -12.40 -15.23 -9.30
CA LEU A 257 -12.92 -15.29 -7.92
C LEU A 257 -14.43 -15.51 -7.90
N ILE A 258 -15.17 -14.78 -8.75
CA ILE A 258 -16.63 -14.93 -8.85
C ILE A 258 -16.99 -16.27 -9.51
N ALA A 259 -16.29 -16.63 -10.60
CA ALA A 259 -16.54 -17.87 -11.33
C ALA A 259 -16.19 -19.12 -10.51
N ALA A 260 -15.21 -19.06 -9.61
CA ALA A 260 -14.90 -20.16 -8.68
C ALA A 260 -15.92 -20.29 -7.53
N ARG A 261 -16.87 -19.35 -7.41
CA ARG A 261 -17.83 -19.24 -6.30
C ARG A 261 -17.16 -19.17 -4.92
N SER A 262 -15.92 -18.68 -4.88
CA SER A 262 -15.17 -18.50 -3.63
C SER A 262 -15.49 -17.19 -2.92
N HIS A 263 -16.11 -16.25 -3.62
CA HIS A 263 -16.58 -14.98 -3.10
C HIS A 263 -17.87 -14.57 -3.79
N TYR A 264 -18.72 -13.84 -3.07
CA TYR A 264 -19.86 -13.18 -3.70
C TYR A 264 -19.38 -12.01 -4.54
N THR A 265 -20.16 -11.68 -5.56
CA THR A 265 -19.90 -10.56 -6.46
C THR A 265 -19.83 -9.24 -5.66
N VAL A 266 -20.71 -9.08 -4.67
CA VAL A 266 -20.71 -7.91 -3.77
C VAL A 266 -19.41 -7.81 -2.97
N ASP A 267 -18.87 -8.93 -2.50
CA ASP A 267 -17.62 -8.97 -1.73
C ASP A 267 -16.42 -8.50 -2.55
N VAL A 268 -16.37 -8.93 -3.82
CA VAL A 268 -15.32 -8.57 -4.77
C VAL A 268 -15.42 -7.08 -5.11
N ILE A 269 -16.62 -6.60 -5.43
CA ILE A 269 -16.86 -5.18 -5.76
C ILE A 269 -16.52 -4.29 -4.57
N PHE A 270 -16.98 -4.65 -3.37
CA PHE A 270 -16.71 -3.88 -2.16
C PHE A 270 -15.22 -3.89 -1.82
N GLY A 271 -14.55 -5.04 -1.96
CA GLY A 271 -13.09 -5.15 -1.84
C GLY A 271 -12.33 -4.23 -2.80
N ILE A 272 -12.76 -4.13 -4.08
CA ILE A 272 -12.17 -3.24 -5.08
C ILE A 272 -12.34 -1.77 -4.66
N PHE A 273 -13.58 -1.33 -4.44
CA PHE A 273 -13.84 0.08 -4.12
C PHE A 273 -13.19 0.50 -2.80
N PHE A 274 -13.21 -0.37 -1.80
CA PHE A 274 -12.62 -0.09 -0.50
C PHE A 274 -11.08 0.04 -0.59
N ALA A 275 -10.42 -0.84 -1.35
CA ALA A 275 -8.98 -0.73 -1.60
C ALA A 275 -8.60 0.55 -2.37
N ILE A 276 -9.38 0.93 -3.39
CA ILE A 276 -9.19 2.20 -4.11
C ILE A 276 -9.32 3.37 -3.14
N TYR A 277 -10.38 3.40 -2.34
CA TYR A 277 -10.61 4.46 -1.36
C TYR A 277 -9.46 4.61 -0.37
N LEU A 278 -9.00 3.51 0.24
CA LEU A 278 -7.88 3.53 1.20
C LEU A 278 -6.58 4.00 0.53
N TYR A 279 -6.29 3.50 -0.68
CA TYR A 279 -5.09 3.87 -1.42
C TYR A 279 -5.08 5.35 -1.79
N SER A 280 -6.17 5.85 -2.41
CA SER A 280 -6.31 7.25 -2.80
C SER A 280 -6.26 8.19 -1.59
N THR A 281 -6.87 7.81 -0.48
CA THR A 281 -6.83 8.60 0.76
C THR A 281 -5.41 8.69 1.31
N ASN A 282 -4.70 7.56 1.39
CA ASN A 282 -3.31 7.56 1.85
C ASN A 282 -2.41 8.40 0.93
N LEU A 283 -2.56 8.27 -0.40
CA LEU A 283 -1.80 9.04 -1.38
C LEU A 283 -2.05 10.54 -1.24
N HIS A 284 -3.33 10.95 -1.12
CA HIS A 284 -3.70 12.34 -0.92
C HIS A 284 -3.14 12.92 0.39
N ILE A 285 -3.08 12.12 1.48
CA ILE A 285 -2.43 12.53 2.74
C ILE A 285 -0.94 12.81 2.50
N ALA A 286 -0.23 11.90 1.82
CA ALA A 286 1.19 12.05 1.52
C ALA A 286 1.45 13.29 0.64
N GLU A 287 0.64 13.50 -0.41
CA GLU A 287 0.72 14.67 -1.28
C GLU A 287 0.48 15.98 -0.52
N HIS A 288 -0.56 16.02 0.30
CA HIS A 288 -0.95 17.21 1.05
C HIS A 288 0.13 17.63 2.05
N VAL A 289 0.68 16.67 2.79
CA VAL A 289 1.78 16.94 3.73
C VAL A 289 3.04 17.35 2.97
N GLY A 290 3.38 16.64 1.89
CA GLY A 290 4.51 16.97 1.02
C GLY A 290 4.46 18.40 0.48
N ARG A 291 3.33 18.80 -0.11
CA ARG A 291 3.11 20.17 -0.62
C ARG A 291 3.20 21.23 0.47
N LYS A 292 2.69 20.96 1.67
CA LYS A 292 2.80 21.91 2.80
C LYS A 292 4.24 22.09 3.26
N VAL A 293 5.04 21.01 3.31
CA VAL A 293 6.47 21.10 3.63
C VAL A 293 7.22 21.87 2.55
N LEU A 294 6.84 21.71 1.28
CA LEU A 294 7.41 22.47 0.16
C LEU A 294 7.08 23.97 0.24
N ALA A 295 5.86 24.31 0.64
CA ALA A 295 5.39 25.71 0.71
C ALA A 295 5.91 26.45 1.95
N ASN A 296 5.93 25.81 3.12
CA ASN A 296 6.27 26.45 4.41
C ASN A 296 7.77 26.34 4.73
N ARG A 297 8.64 26.63 3.76
CA ARG A 297 10.09 26.54 3.98
C ARG A 297 10.59 27.47 5.10
N ASP A 298 9.82 28.51 5.45
CA ASP A 298 10.17 29.55 6.44
C ASP A 298 9.08 29.90 7.47
N THR A 299 7.96 29.16 7.56
CA THR A 299 6.82 29.54 8.45
C THR A 299 6.30 28.40 9.32
N GLU A 300 5.66 28.78 10.43
CA GLU A 300 5.23 27.94 11.55
C GLU A 300 4.59 26.59 11.16
N LYS A 301 4.74 25.60 12.05
CA LYS A 301 4.30 24.21 11.88
C LYS A 301 2.84 24.16 11.39
N PRO A 302 2.56 23.57 10.22
CA PRO A 302 1.22 23.61 9.64
C PRO A 302 0.21 22.90 10.55
N HIS A 303 -0.94 23.53 10.81
CA HIS A 303 -2.09 22.87 11.43
C HIS A 303 -2.57 21.74 10.49
N VAL A 304 -2.23 20.51 10.85
CA VAL A 304 -2.59 19.27 10.14
C VAL A 304 -3.16 18.34 11.21
N SER A 305 -4.27 17.66 10.90
CA SER A 305 -4.89 16.69 11.79
C SER A 305 -3.85 15.67 12.26
N TRP A 306 -3.97 15.23 13.52
CA TRP A 306 -3.03 14.28 14.10
C TRP A 306 -2.94 12.98 13.29
N ILE A 307 -4.06 12.51 12.72
CA ILE A 307 -4.14 11.30 11.87
C ILE A 307 -3.26 11.46 10.62
N TYR A 308 -3.35 12.61 9.96
CA TYR A 308 -2.56 12.91 8.75
C TYR A 308 -1.07 12.93 9.08
N ARG A 309 -0.68 13.53 10.21
CA ARG A 309 0.71 13.54 10.68
C ARG A 309 1.20 12.13 11.03
N THR A 310 0.37 11.30 11.64
CA THR A 310 0.75 9.91 11.96
C THR A 310 0.98 9.10 10.69
N ILE A 311 0.06 9.15 9.71
CA ILE A 311 0.19 8.40 8.45
C ILE A 311 1.39 8.90 7.63
N ALA A 312 1.52 10.21 7.45
CA ALA A 312 2.67 10.78 6.74
C ALA A 312 4.00 10.59 7.50
N GLY A 313 3.94 10.50 8.83
CA GLY A 313 5.07 10.20 9.70
C GLY A 313 5.58 8.77 9.53
N PHE A 314 4.68 7.78 9.36
CA PHE A 314 5.10 6.42 9.01
C PHE A 314 5.87 6.38 7.70
N GLU A 315 5.44 7.15 6.69
CA GLU A 315 6.12 7.27 5.41
C GLU A 315 7.30 8.27 5.40
N LEU A 316 7.63 8.89 6.55
CA LEU A 316 8.68 9.90 6.69
C LEU A 316 8.63 10.99 5.59
N VAL A 317 7.43 11.43 5.21
CA VAL A 317 7.25 12.35 4.06
C VAL A 317 8.03 13.64 4.26
N GLU A 318 7.92 14.26 5.44
CA GLU A 318 8.56 15.55 5.74
C GLU A 318 10.10 15.45 5.69
N ASP A 319 10.68 14.46 6.37
CA ASP A 319 12.13 14.21 6.40
C ASP A 319 12.69 13.99 4.99
N ARG A 320 11.98 13.24 4.14
CA ARG A 320 12.44 12.93 2.78
C ARG A 320 12.41 14.14 1.87
N VAL A 321 11.36 14.97 1.96
CA VAL A 321 11.26 16.22 1.18
C VAL A 321 12.37 17.20 1.59
N GLN A 322 12.62 17.39 2.88
CA GLN A 322 13.69 18.28 3.34
C GLN A 322 15.08 17.79 2.90
N LEU A 323 15.31 16.47 3.04
CA LEU A 323 16.57 15.85 2.68
C LEU A 323 16.85 15.92 1.18
N LEU A 324 15.81 15.84 0.33
CA LEU A 324 15.95 16.02 -1.13
C LEU A 324 16.66 17.33 -1.47
N PHE A 325 16.21 18.45 -0.90
CA PHE A 325 16.78 19.75 -1.20
C PHE A 325 18.22 19.88 -0.71
N LYS A 326 18.48 19.41 0.52
CA LYS A 326 19.83 19.39 1.10
C LYS A 326 20.79 18.56 0.25
N LEU A 327 20.34 17.38 -0.19
CA LEU A 327 21.16 16.48 -0.99
C LEU A 327 21.36 17.00 -2.43
N GLN A 328 20.37 17.68 -3.02
CA GLN A 328 20.53 18.39 -4.29
C GLN A 328 21.55 19.54 -4.18
N GLN A 329 21.54 20.29 -3.08
CA GLN A 329 22.52 21.35 -2.83
C GLN A 329 23.93 20.76 -2.64
N ALA A 330 24.07 19.71 -1.82
CA ALA A 330 25.33 19.00 -1.63
C ALA A 330 25.87 18.44 -2.95
N ARG A 331 25.01 17.90 -3.83
CA ARG A 331 25.40 17.43 -5.18
C ARG A 331 25.97 18.57 -6.03
N ARG A 332 25.39 19.77 -6.00
CA ARG A 332 25.89 20.93 -6.75
C ARG A 332 27.25 21.40 -6.22
N MET A 333 27.44 21.42 -4.90
CA MET A 333 28.72 21.76 -4.27
C MET A 333 29.81 20.77 -4.67
N VAL A 334 29.54 19.46 -4.61
CA VAL A 334 30.47 18.41 -5.04
C VAL A 334 30.77 18.50 -6.54
N ALA A 335 29.80 18.84 -7.39
CA ALA A 335 30.02 19.01 -8.82
C ALA A 335 31.01 20.15 -9.15
N SER A 336 31.12 21.16 -8.28
CA SER A 336 32.11 22.23 -8.42
C SER A 336 33.53 21.84 -8.01
N LYS A 337 33.68 20.79 -7.17
CA LYS A 337 34.96 20.31 -6.61
C LYS A 337 35.05 18.77 -6.72
N PRO A 338 35.39 18.22 -7.92
CA PRO A 338 35.28 16.80 -8.21
C PRO A 338 36.27 15.88 -7.45
N GLU A 339 37.30 16.44 -6.80
CA GLU A 339 38.37 15.66 -6.13
C GLU A 339 38.22 15.55 -4.60
N GLY A 340 37.04 15.87 -4.04
CA GLY A 340 36.80 15.81 -2.60
C GLY A 340 36.61 14.39 -2.03
N PRO A 341 36.92 14.14 -0.75
CA PRO A 341 36.78 12.83 -0.09
C PRO A 341 35.31 12.34 -0.03
N ASN A 342 34.35 13.26 -0.12
CA ASN A 342 32.92 12.98 0.03
C ASN A 342 32.17 12.74 -1.29
N VAL A 343 32.85 12.82 -2.45
CA VAL A 343 32.21 12.69 -3.78
C VAL A 343 31.48 11.35 -3.94
N ASP A 344 32.14 10.25 -3.57
CA ASP A 344 31.56 8.90 -3.69
C ASP A 344 30.36 8.70 -2.76
N SER A 345 30.42 9.26 -1.54
CA SER A 345 29.34 9.18 -0.55
C SER A 345 28.10 9.97 -1.00
N VAL A 346 28.30 11.18 -1.52
CA VAL A 346 27.20 12.00 -2.06
C VAL A 346 26.57 11.31 -3.28
N ALA A 347 27.38 10.76 -4.20
CA ALA A 347 26.89 10.02 -5.34
C ALA A 347 26.13 8.74 -4.93
N TYR A 348 26.57 8.06 -3.87
CA TYR A 348 25.87 6.90 -3.32
C TYR A 348 24.47 7.26 -2.82
N TYR A 349 24.35 8.30 -1.99
CA TYR A 349 23.04 8.74 -1.49
C TYR A 349 22.17 9.35 -2.60
N CYS A 350 22.73 10.10 -3.55
CA CYS A 350 21.97 10.60 -4.70
C CYS A 350 21.30 9.45 -5.47
N ASN A 351 21.98 8.31 -5.61
CA ASN A 351 21.40 7.14 -6.28
C ASN A 351 20.36 6.40 -5.40
N ILE A 352 20.56 6.35 -4.08
CA ILE A 352 19.58 5.76 -3.13
C ILE A 352 18.26 6.55 -3.11
N PHE A 353 18.36 7.87 -3.11
CA PHE A 353 17.22 8.79 -3.11
C PHE A 353 16.68 9.08 -4.53
N GLY A 354 17.31 8.51 -5.57
CA GLY A 354 16.89 8.65 -6.97
C GLY A 354 17.10 10.06 -7.57
N ILE A 355 17.92 10.90 -6.96
CA ILE A 355 18.28 12.23 -7.48
C ILE A 355 19.03 12.15 -8.82
N GLU A 356 19.75 11.06 -9.07
CA GLU A 356 20.37 10.79 -10.37
C GLU A 356 19.33 10.58 -11.49
N ASP A 357 18.11 10.16 -11.15
CA ASP A 357 17.02 9.90 -12.09
C ASP A 357 16.04 11.07 -12.19
N GLU A 358 16.50 12.28 -11.85
CA GLU A 358 15.76 13.55 -11.96
C GLU A 358 14.40 13.55 -11.24
N ILE A 359 14.31 12.84 -10.12
CA ILE A 359 13.09 12.83 -9.30
C ILE A 359 12.80 14.24 -8.79
N ASP A 360 11.59 14.71 -9.10
CA ASP A 360 11.05 15.95 -8.60
C ASP A 360 10.54 15.78 -7.16
N ALA A 361 10.21 16.91 -6.53
CA ALA A 361 9.71 16.89 -5.16
C ALA A 361 8.37 16.13 -5.03
N GLU A 362 7.56 16.14 -6.09
CA GLU A 362 6.29 15.43 -6.15
C GLU A 362 6.51 13.92 -6.16
N GLY A 363 7.44 13.42 -6.97
CA GLY A 363 7.81 12.00 -7.04
C GLY A 363 8.42 11.47 -5.74
N ILE A 364 9.01 12.31 -4.90
CA ILE A 364 9.44 11.90 -3.55
C ILE A 364 8.28 11.73 -2.57
N CYS A 365 7.20 12.49 -2.74
CA CYS A 365 6.00 12.37 -1.92
C CYS A 365 5.09 11.23 -2.42
N MET A 366 4.82 11.23 -3.71
CA MET A 366 3.86 10.33 -4.37
C MET A 366 4.47 8.97 -4.66
N GLY A 367 5.77 8.94 -4.97
CA GLY A 367 6.53 7.78 -5.40
C GLY A 367 7.01 7.93 -6.86
N PHE A 368 7.81 6.96 -7.31
CA PHE A 368 8.55 7.05 -8.58
C PHE A 368 7.79 6.39 -9.73
N ASP A 369 7.55 7.12 -10.83
CA ASP A 369 6.72 6.69 -11.96
C ASP A 369 7.51 6.11 -13.16
N THR A 370 8.81 6.39 -13.23
CA THR A 370 9.69 5.94 -14.30
C THR A 370 10.42 4.63 -13.95
N TRP A 371 11.07 4.02 -14.95
CA TRP A 371 11.87 2.81 -14.77
C TRP A 371 13.33 3.21 -14.62
N THR A 372 13.90 3.03 -13.43
CA THR A 372 15.30 3.36 -13.17
C THR A 372 16.18 2.12 -13.12
N THR A 373 17.47 2.30 -13.41
CA THR A 373 18.51 1.30 -13.16
C THR A 373 19.30 1.58 -11.88
N ALA A 374 18.81 2.44 -10.99
CA ALA A 374 19.45 2.86 -9.74
C ALA A 374 19.99 1.69 -8.91
N SER A 375 19.14 0.68 -8.68
CA SER A 375 19.51 -0.54 -7.95
C SER A 375 20.67 -1.29 -8.61
N PHE A 376 20.65 -1.41 -9.94
CA PHE A 376 21.75 -2.01 -10.69
C PHE A 376 23.03 -1.17 -10.63
N ARG A 377 22.92 0.17 -10.66
CA ARG A 377 24.06 1.08 -10.47
C ARG A 377 24.70 0.89 -9.09
N LEU A 378 23.90 0.74 -8.03
CA LEU A 378 24.40 0.46 -6.66
C LEU A 378 25.16 -0.88 -6.60
N ILE A 379 24.57 -1.94 -7.16
CA ILE A 379 25.20 -3.26 -7.21
C ILE A 379 26.52 -3.19 -7.97
N ARG A 380 26.54 -2.54 -9.14
CA ARG A 380 27.75 -2.37 -9.96
C ARG A 380 28.86 -1.60 -9.23
N ARG A 381 28.52 -0.53 -8.52
CA ARG A 381 29.48 0.24 -7.69
C ARG A 381 30.08 -0.63 -6.58
N ARG A 382 29.26 -1.39 -5.86
CA ARG A 382 29.72 -2.30 -4.80
C ARG A 382 30.65 -3.40 -5.32
N LEU A 383 30.34 -3.96 -6.49
CA LEU A 383 31.18 -4.97 -7.15
C LEU A 383 32.54 -4.41 -7.60
N ARG A 384 32.57 -3.19 -8.15
CA ARG A 384 33.83 -2.50 -8.53
C ARG A 384 34.71 -2.20 -7.33
N GLY A 385 34.13 -1.71 -6.23
CA GLY A 385 34.87 -1.43 -4.99
C GLY A 385 35.56 -2.67 -4.41
N ARG A 386 34.91 -3.85 -4.49
CA ARG A 386 35.51 -5.12 -4.08
C ARG A 386 36.70 -5.54 -4.94
N LYS A 387 36.66 -5.29 -6.26
CA LYS A 387 37.80 -5.59 -7.15
C LYS A 387 39.01 -4.71 -6.85
N LYS A 388 38.81 -3.42 -6.61
CA LYS A 388 39.91 -2.48 -6.27
C LYS A 388 40.64 -2.89 -4.99
N LYS A 389 39.91 -3.30 -3.95
CA LYS A 389 40.51 -3.81 -2.69
C LYS A 389 41.29 -5.11 -2.88
N ARG A 390 40.85 -6.00 -3.79
CA ARG A 390 41.56 -7.27 -4.08
C ARG A 390 42.82 -7.09 -4.93
N GLY A 391 42.94 -6.00 -5.70
CA GLY A 391 44.16 -5.72 -6.47
C GLY A 391 45.25 -4.98 -5.69
N GLN A 392 44.98 -4.61 -4.42
CA GLN A 392 45.92 -3.95 -3.51
C GLN A 392 46.42 -4.87 -2.39
N LEU A 393 45.82 -6.06 -2.28
CA LEU A 393 46.27 -7.19 -1.44
C LEU A 393 47.09 -8.12 -2.34
#